data_AF-X1MVA4-F1
#
_entry.id   AF-X1MVA4-F1
#
_cell.length_a   1.000
_cell.length_b   1.000
_cell.length_c   1.000
_cell.angle_alpha   90.00
_cell.angle_beta   90.00
_cell.angle_gamma   90.00
#
_symmetry.space_group_name_H-M   'P 1'
#
loop_
_entity.id
_entity.type
_entity.pdbx_description
1 polymer ?
#
loop_
_entity_poly.entity_id
_entity_poly.type
_entity_poly.pdbx_seq_one_letter_code
_entity_poly.pdbx_strand_id
1 'polypeptide(L)'
;LRILDTPISELGIAGVAVGAALMGMRPIADVEYGDFIFLAMDQLINNAAKLRYMSAGKLKVPMVMRIPVGASGRGAQHSQSVESYFIHVPGIDGSYRASHH
;
A
#
# COMPACT_ATOMS: atom_id res chain seq x y z
N LEU A 1 -16.57 -2.46 12.79
CA LEU A 1 -15.21 -2.56 13.36
C LEU A 1 -14.36 -1.40 12.83
N ARG A 2 -13.44 -0.87 13.63
CA ARG A 2 -12.51 0.20 13.18
C ARG A 2 -11.08 -0.29 12.97
N ILE A 3 -10.70 -1.38 13.62
CA ILE A 3 -9.37 -2.01 13.56
C ILE A 3 -9.62 -3.51 13.38
N LEU A 4 -8.90 -4.12 12.45
CA LEU A 4 -9.05 -5.51 12.05
C LEU A 4 -7.65 -6.12 11.96
N ASP A 5 -7.42 -7.19 12.71
CA ASP A 5 -6.27 -8.04 12.48
C ASP A 5 -6.49 -8.86 11.21
N THR A 6 -5.44 -9.04 10.44
CA THR A 6 -5.49 -9.71 9.14
C THR A 6 -4.65 -10.98 9.16
N PRO A 7 -5.02 -12.02 8.39
CA PRO A 7 -4.10 -13.12 8.11
C PRO A 7 -2.85 -12.59 7.38
N ILE A 8 -1.76 -13.37 7.41
CA ILE A 8 -0.53 -13.08 6.66
C ILE A 8 -0.81 -13.30 5.17
N SER A 9 -1.32 -12.26 4.51
CA SER A 9 -1.72 -12.27 3.11
C SER A 9 -1.78 -10.85 2.56
N GLU A 10 -0.63 -10.28 2.20
CA GLU A 10 -0.49 -8.88 1.80
C GLU A 10 -1.31 -8.56 0.55
N LEU A 11 -1.37 -9.47 -0.42
CA LEU A 11 -2.25 -9.35 -1.58
C LEU A 11 -3.73 -9.28 -1.16
N GLY A 12 -4.13 -10.13 -0.20
CA GLY A 12 -5.49 -10.14 0.34
C GLY A 12 -5.82 -8.86 1.11
N ILE A 13 -4.89 -8.40 1.96
CA ILE A 13 -5.02 -7.15 2.72
C ILE A 13 -5.22 -5.96 1.77
N ALA A 14 -4.35 -5.83 0.76
CA ALA A 14 -4.46 -4.76 -0.22
C ALA A 14 -5.74 -4.87 -1.05
N GLY A 15 -6.13 -6.08 -1.47
CA GLY A 15 -7.35 -6.31 -2.24
C GLY A 15 -8.62 -5.94 -1.46
N VAL A 16 -8.71 -6.33 -0.18
CA VAL A 16 -9.82 -5.93 0.70
C VAL A 16 -9.82 -4.42 0.92
N ALA A 17 -8.66 -3.79 1.11
CA ALA A 17 -8.56 -2.33 1.25
C ALA A 17 -9.02 -1.60 -0.03
N VAL A 18 -8.59 -2.05 -1.21
CA VAL A 18 -9.05 -1.50 -2.50
C VAL A 18 -10.56 -1.66 -2.65
N GLY A 19 -11.10 -2.85 -2.36
CA GLY A 19 -12.54 -3.12 -2.40
C GLY A 19 -13.32 -2.23 -1.44
N ALA A 20 -12.88 -2.10 -0.19
CA ALA A 20 -13.49 -1.23 0.79
C ALA A 20 -13.47 0.25 0.36
N ALA A 21 -12.36 0.70 -0.24
CA ALA A 21 -12.22 2.05 -0.76
C ALA A 21 -13.19 2.32 -1.93
N LEU A 22 -13.36 1.34 -2.83
CA LEU A 22 -14.35 1.41 -3.92
C LEU A 22 -15.79 1.48 -3.39
N MET A 23 -16.06 0.85 -2.25
CA MET A 23 -17.35 0.91 -1.56
C MET A 23 -17.54 2.18 -0.70
N GLY A 24 -16.64 3.16 -0.82
CA GLY A 24 -16.77 4.47 -0.18
C GLY A 24 -16.11 4.59 1.20
N MET A 25 -15.39 3.56 1.67
CA MET A 25 -14.60 3.64 2.89
C MET A 25 -13.25 4.34 2.64
N ARG A 26 -12.52 4.66 3.72
CA ARG A 26 -11.16 5.22 3.66
C ARG A 26 -10.18 4.36 4.48
N PRO A 27 -9.83 3.17 3.99
CA PRO A 27 -9.02 2.23 4.75
C PRO A 27 -7.58 2.69 4.84
N ILE A 28 -6.97 2.39 5.98
CA ILE A 28 -5.53 2.45 6.20
C ILE A 28 -5.09 1.00 6.38
N ALA A 29 -4.28 0.50 5.44
CA ALA A 29 -3.73 -0.84 5.45
C ALA A 29 -2.23 -0.78 5.77
N ASP A 30 -1.75 -1.76 6.53
CA ASP A 30 -0.36 -1.84 6.98
C ASP A 30 0.26 -3.17 6.55
N VAL A 31 1.58 -3.16 6.38
CA VAL A 31 2.41 -4.38 6.32
C VAL A 31 3.52 -4.29 7.36
N GLU A 32 3.95 -5.46 7.83
CA GLU A 32 4.98 -5.61 8.86
C GLU A 32 6.33 -5.02 8.42
N TYR A 33 6.72 -5.26 7.16
CA TYR A 33 7.95 -4.76 6.54
C TYR A 33 7.71 -4.27 5.13
N GLY A 34 8.44 -3.23 4.72
CA GLY A 34 8.45 -2.72 3.36
C GLY A 34 8.79 -3.79 2.33
N ASP A 35 9.64 -4.76 2.68
CA ASP A 35 10.01 -5.91 1.85
C ASP A 35 8.78 -6.76 1.46
N PHE A 36 7.71 -6.80 2.27
CA PHE A 36 6.51 -7.60 1.95
C PHE A 36 5.53 -6.85 1.04
N ILE A 37 5.78 -5.58 0.73
CA ILE A 37 4.94 -4.82 -0.19
C ILE A 37 4.93 -5.40 -1.60
N PHE A 38 6.00 -6.11 -1.98
CA PHE A 38 6.12 -6.76 -3.28
C PHE A 38 5.00 -7.79 -3.51
N LEU A 39 4.49 -8.42 -2.45
CA LEU A 39 3.36 -9.35 -2.50
C LEU A 39 2.02 -8.65 -2.80
N ALA A 40 1.90 -7.37 -2.50
CA ALA A 40 0.69 -6.56 -2.71
C ALA A 40 0.72 -5.71 -4.00
N MET A 41 1.82 -5.74 -4.77
CA MET A 41 2.04 -4.82 -5.89
C MET A 41 0.92 -4.81 -6.92
N ASP A 42 0.36 -5.97 -7.26
CA ASP A 42 -0.72 -6.02 -8.26
C ASP A 42 -1.94 -5.19 -7.82
N GLN A 43 -2.36 -5.34 -6.56
CA GLN A 43 -3.48 -4.56 -6.00
C GLN A 43 -3.16 -3.07 -5.92
N LEU A 44 -1.92 -2.69 -5.59
CA LEU A 44 -1.54 -1.29 -5.49
C LEU A 44 -1.37 -0.63 -6.87
N ILE A 45 -0.67 -1.27 -7.79
CA ILE A 45 -0.26 -0.69 -9.08
C ILE A 45 -1.36 -0.84 -10.12
N ASN A 46 -1.96 -2.02 -10.26
CA ASN A 46 -2.93 -2.27 -11.32
C ASN A 46 -4.34 -1.85 -10.90
N ASN A 47 -4.69 -1.98 -9.62
CA ASN A 47 -6.01 -1.61 -9.15
C ASN A 47 -6.01 -0.21 -8.52
N ALA A 48 -5.38 -0.03 -7.36
CA ALA A 48 -5.49 1.23 -6.60
C ALA A 48 -5.08 2.47 -7.41
N ALA A 49 -3.90 2.42 -8.05
CA ALA A 49 -3.35 3.55 -8.79
C ALA A 49 -4.13 3.88 -10.08
N LYS A 50 -4.59 2.87 -10.82
CA LYS A 50 -5.10 3.04 -12.19
C LYS A 50 -6.62 3.11 -12.31
N LEU A 51 -7.38 2.54 -11.37
CA LEU A 51 -8.84 2.42 -11.50
C LEU A 51 -9.54 3.77 -11.70
N ARG A 52 -9.05 4.85 -11.06
CA ARG A 52 -9.60 6.19 -11.29
C ARG A 52 -9.45 6.63 -12.74
N TYR A 53 -8.29 6.40 -13.34
CA TYR A 53 -8.03 6.76 -14.73
C TYR A 53 -8.81 5.86 -15.70
N MET A 54 -8.74 4.54 -15.51
CA MET A 54 -9.41 3.56 -16.37
C MET A 54 -10.93 3.69 -16.38
N SER A 55 -11.52 4.16 -15.28
CA SER A 55 -12.96 4.39 -15.17
C SER A 55 -13.41 5.79 -15.62
N ALA A 56 -12.52 6.58 -16.25
CA ALA A 56 -12.77 7.98 -16.59
C ALA A 56 -13.26 8.82 -15.38
N GLY A 57 -12.69 8.56 -14.20
CA GLY A 57 -13.00 9.27 -12.95
C GLY A 57 -14.25 8.79 -12.21
N LYS A 58 -14.97 7.78 -12.71
CA LYS A 58 -16.17 7.23 -12.07
C LYS A 58 -15.86 6.49 -10.76
N LEU A 59 -14.73 5.79 -10.72
CA LEU A 59 -14.26 5.09 -9.52
C LEU A 59 -13.16 5.91 -8.83
N LYS A 60 -13.14 5.83 -7.49
CA LYS A 60 -12.11 6.42 -6.65
C LYS A 60 -11.64 5.37 -5.65
N VAL A 61 -10.35 5.35 -5.36
CA VAL A 61 -9.75 4.42 -4.40
C VAL A 61 -9.03 5.22 -3.29
N PRO A 62 -9.78 5.88 -2.37
CA PRO A 62 -9.19 6.69 -1.31
C PRO A 62 -8.67 5.80 -0.16
N MET A 63 -7.47 5.23 -0.31
CA MET A 63 -6.82 4.41 0.71
C MET A 63 -5.41 4.87 1.03
N VAL A 64 -4.88 4.47 2.17
CA VAL A 64 -3.47 4.64 2.55
C VAL A 64 -2.86 3.27 2.80
N MET A 65 -1.68 3.05 2.22
CA MET A 65 -0.83 1.89 2.51
C MET A 65 0.38 2.37 3.32
N ARG A 66 0.50 1.97 4.59
CA ARG A 66 1.67 2.32 5.41
C ARG A 66 2.66 1.16 5.43
N ILE A 67 3.92 1.51 5.19
CA ILE A 67 5.02 0.55 5.11
C ILE A 67 6.21 1.08 5.92
N PRO A 68 6.79 0.29 6.84
CA PRO A 68 8.07 0.63 7.44
C PRO A 68 9.19 0.24 6.47
N VAL A 69 10.14 1.15 6.23
CA VAL A 69 11.18 1.03 5.20
C VAL A 69 12.54 1.47 5.73
N GLY A 70 13.60 1.01 5.07
CA GLY A 70 14.98 1.33 5.39
C GLY A 70 15.66 0.32 6.31
N ALA A 71 16.96 0.55 6.55
CA ALA A 71 17.82 -0.41 7.23
C ALA A 71 17.38 -0.66 8.68
N SER A 72 17.12 -1.94 9.02
CA SER A 72 16.67 -2.34 10.37
C SER A 72 17.70 -3.22 11.12
N GLY A 73 18.80 -3.61 10.47
CA GLY A 73 19.76 -4.57 11.00
C GLY A 73 19.29 -6.04 10.97
N ARG A 74 18.11 -6.32 10.39
CA ARG A 74 17.49 -7.65 10.35
C ARG A 74 17.74 -8.42 9.04
N GLY A 75 18.81 -8.07 8.34
CA GLY A 75 19.22 -8.72 7.09
C GLY A 75 18.52 -8.17 5.84
N ALA A 76 18.81 -8.81 4.70
CA ALA A 76 18.47 -8.30 3.38
C ALA A 76 16.96 -8.24 3.07
N GLN A 77 16.14 -9.07 3.73
CA GLN A 77 14.67 -9.15 3.54
C GLN A 77 13.88 -8.32 4.57
N HIS A 78 14.55 -7.42 5.29
CA HIS A 78 13.91 -6.53 6.28
C HIS A 78 14.55 -5.14 6.29
N SER A 79 15.23 -4.76 5.20
CA SER A 79 16.08 -3.56 5.17
C SER A 79 15.98 -2.78 3.87
N GLN A 80 15.06 -3.14 2.98
CA GLN A 80 14.95 -2.50 1.68
C GLN A 80 14.29 -1.11 1.80
N SER A 81 14.85 -0.15 1.07
CA SER A 81 14.18 1.10 0.70
C SER A 81 13.45 0.87 -0.62
N VAL A 82 12.14 0.66 -0.54
CA VAL A 82 11.31 0.22 -1.69
C VAL A 82 10.62 1.37 -2.42
N GLU A 83 10.82 2.62 -1.99
CA GLU A 83 10.13 3.81 -2.48
C GLU A 83 10.31 4.02 -3.98
N SER A 84 11.50 3.70 -4.51
CA SER A 84 11.80 3.82 -5.94
C SER A 84 10.87 2.95 -6.80
N TYR A 85 10.41 1.80 -6.31
CA TYR A 85 9.49 0.96 -7.08
C TYR A 85 8.11 1.62 -7.31
N PHE A 86 7.73 2.57 -6.45
CA PHE A 86 6.42 3.20 -6.47
C PHE A 86 6.43 4.63 -7.01
N ILE A 87 7.54 5.37 -6.89
CA ILE A 87 7.61 6.78 -7.31
C ILE A 87 7.37 6.96 -8.82
N HIS A 88 7.58 5.92 -9.62
CA HIS A 88 7.37 5.94 -11.07
C HIS A 88 5.95 5.52 -11.49
N VAL A 89 5.08 5.17 -10.55
CA VAL A 89 3.74 4.64 -10.84
C VAL A 89 2.72 5.78 -10.84
N PRO A 90 2.15 6.18 -12.00
CA PRO A 90 1.14 7.22 -12.05
C PRO A 90 -0.12 6.82 -11.26
N GLY A 91 -0.60 7.73 -10.43
CA GLY A 91 -1.76 7.50 -9.55
C GLY A 91 -1.40 7.09 -8.12
N ILE A 92 -0.12 6.88 -7.82
CA ILE A 92 0.39 6.74 -6.44
C ILE A 92 0.97 8.08 -6.00
N ASP A 93 0.66 8.47 -4.77
CA ASP A 93 1.28 9.59 -4.07
C ASP A 93 2.07 9.05 -2.87
N GLY A 94 3.38 9.27 -2.88
CA GLY A 94 4.30 8.77 -1.86
C GLY A 94 4.71 9.89 -0.92
N SER A 95 4.54 9.69 0.38
CA SER A 95 5.10 10.58 1.40
C SER A 95 6.02 9.80 2.33
N TYR A 96 7.22 10.33 2.56
CA TYR A 96 8.18 9.78 3.51
C TYR A 96 8.16 10.63 4.78
N ARG A 97 8.08 9.99 5.94
CA ARG A 97 8.16 10.66 7.24
C ARG A 97 9.30 10.06 8.05
N ALA A 98 10.35 10.84 8.29
CA ALA A 98 11.39 10.48 9.24
C ALA A 98 10.81 10.49 10.67
N SER A 99 11.20 9.50 11.48
CA SER A 99 10.89 9.50 12.91
C SER A 99 11.50 10.74 13.56
N HIS A 100 10.71 11.44 14.38
CA HIS A 100 11.24 12.50 15.24
C HIS A 100 12.00 11.81 16.38
N HIS A 101 13.32 11.89 16.34
CA HIS A 101 14.18 11.69 17.49
C HIS A 101 14.64 13.05 17.99
#